data_AF-V5GGZ4-F1
#
_entry.id   AF-V5GGZ4-F1
#
_cell.length_a   1.000
_cell.length_b   1.000
_cell.length_c   1.000
_cell.angle_alpha   90.00
_cell.angle_beta   90.00
_cell.angle_gamma   90.00
#
_symmetry.space_group_name_H-M   'P 1'
#
loop_
_entity.id
_entity.type
_entity.pdbx_description
1 polymer ?
#
loop_
_entity_poly.entity_id
_entity_poly.type
_entity_poly.pdbx_seq_one_letter_code
_entity_poly.pdbx_strand_id
1 'polypeptide(L)'
;MSDLSDRIKALNVPCYIKGPSSCQIAARIAQLLDEAEIPNVLWIGLAQHCHGVTGASLPDFVIPDHLIQPAYEKLLASGFFLCEEGEKCIQHKYPRLFLKSDRHVHTIAGEPRSVVHLYKKSGLLWRLPDFEMGPPAADDRHLMLSNDERLPPGQAVFGGSGPWPPSLYPVKIPTAACIIETYILLSCRDWDSDQNGYFSSWQMSLFRILVEVQDKYFNDEDLLPDFRPYWQTPAPGRNHKFFELRKKLMESNELPPSPSWKSSN
;
A
#
# COMPACT_ATOMS: atom_id res chain seq x y z
N MET A 1 -33.82 24.97 -2.41
CA MET A 1 -32.62 24.33 -1.84
C MET A 1 -32.18 23.29 -2.83
N SER A 2 -31.19 23.59 -3.68
CA SER A 2 -30.71 22.65 -4.69
C SER A 2 -29.84 21.58 -4.04
N ASP A 3 -30.11 20.33 -4.41
CA ASP A 3 -29.41 19.13 -3.96
C ASP A 3 -27.91 19.25 -4.26
N LEU A 4 -27.07 18.79 -3.34
CA LEU A 4 -25.62 18.69 -3.52
C LEU A 4 -25.29 17.87 -4.79
N SER A 5 -26.15 16.91 -5.16
CA SER A 5 -26.13 16.16 -6.41
C SER A 5 -26.16 17.06 -7.67
N ASP A 6 -26.98 18.11 -7.66
CA ASP A 6 -27.12 19.01 -8.80
C ASP A 6 -25.92 19.97 -8.94
N ARG A 7 -25.28 20.31 -7.82
CA ARG A 7 -24.05 21.12 -7.81
C ARG A 7 -22.84 20.33 -8.33
N ILE A 8 -22.81 19.01 -8.14
CA ILE A 8 -21.76 18.13 -8.67
C ILE A 8 -21.88 17.97 -10.19
N LYS A 9 -23.11 17.88 -10.73
CA LYS A 9 -23.35 17.84 -12.18
C LYS A 9 -22.98 19.16 -12.87
N ALA A 10 -23.15 20.29 -12.18
CA ALA A 10 -22.86 21.63 -12.71
C ALA A 10 -21.36 21.97 -12.78
N LEU A 11 -20.49 21.22 -12.09
CA LEU A 11 -19.07 21.56 -12.04
C LEU A 11 -18.30 21.28 -13.33
N ASN A 12 -18.91 20.64 -14.34
CA ASN A 12 -18.30 20.35 -15.65
C ASN A 12 -16.80 20.01 -15.54
N VAL A 13 -16.42 19.27 -14.49
CA VAL A 13 -15.06 18.81 -14.28
C VAL A 13 -14.90 17.76 -15.34
N PRO A 14 -14.13 18.02 -16.41
CA PRO A 14 -13.96 17.02 -17.43
C PRO A 14 -13.29 15.85 -16.72
N CYS A 15 -13.97 14.69 -16.72
CA CYS A 15 -13.38 13.42 -16.35
C CYS A 15 -12.29 13.11 -17.38
N TYR A 16 -11.14 13.78 -17.24
CA TYR A 16 -9.94 13.59 -18.04
C TYR A 16 -9.18 12.39 -17.50
N ILE A 17 -9.74 11.18 -17.63
CA ILE A 17 -8.91 9.98 -17.66
C ILE A 17 -9.47 9.07 -18.75
N LYS A 18 -9.11 9.37 -20.01
CA LYS A 18 -9.15 8.35 -21.07
C LYS A 18 -7.97 7.40 -20.82
N GLY A 19 -8.19 6.40 -19.97
CA GLY A 19 -7.20 5.41 -19.59
C GLY A 19 -7.76 4.42 -18.57
N PRO A 20 -7.15 3.24 -18.41
CA PRO A 20 -7.58 2.28 -17.38
C PRO A 20 -7.46 2.91 -15.98
N SER A 21 -8.44 2.65 -15.12
CA SER A 21 -8.39 3.02 -13.70
C SER A 21 -7.25 2.29 -12.97
N SER A 22 -6.81 2.82 -11.82
CA SER A 22 -5.79 2.16 -10.99
C SER A 22 -6.15 0.71 -10.64
N CYS A 23 -7.43 0.40 -10.38
CA CYS A 23 -7.89 -0.96 -10.09
C CYS A 23 -7.73 -1.89 -11.31
N GLN A 24 -8.00 -1.40 -12.52
CA GLN A 24 -7.80 -2.18 -13.75
C GLN A 24 -6.32 -2.46 -14.00
N ILE A 25 -5.45 -1.47 -13.77
CA ILE A 25 -3.99 -1.64 -13.88
C ILE A 25 -3.52 -2.68 -12.85
N ALA A 26 -3.96 -2.56 -11.60
CA ALA A 26 -3.63 -3.47 -10.52
C ALA A 26 -4.06 -4.92 -10.82
N ALA A 27 -5.32 -5.11 -11.23
CA ALA A 27 -5.85 -6.41 -11.61
C ALA A 27 -5.04 -7.04 -12.76
N ARG A 28 -4.67 -6.23 -13.77
CA ARG A 28 -3.85 -6.71 -14.88
C ARG A 28 -2.45 -7.12 -14.45
N ILE A 29 -1.81 -6.35 -13.56
CA ILE A 29 -0.48 -6.67 -13.04
C ILE A 29 -0.51 -7.95 -12.22
N ALA A 30 -1.46 -8.07 -11.29
CA ALA A 30 -1.61 -9.27 -10.47
C ALA A 30 -1.82 -10.51 -11.34
N GLN A 31 -2.68 -10.42 -12.35
CA GLN A 31 -2.88 -11.51 -13.33
C GLN A 31 -1.57 -11.89 -14.04
N LEU A 32 -0.83 -10.91 -14.55
CA LEU A 32 0.44 -11.15 -15.26
C LEU A 32 1.50 -11.81 -14.36
N LEU A 33 1.55 -11.42 -13.09
CA LEU A 33 2.48 -11.99 -12.12
C LEU A 33 2.05 -13.40 -11.72
N ASP A 34 0.75 -13.64 -11.51
CA ASP A 34 0.24 -14.98 -11.20
C ASP A 34 0.44 -15.96 -12.35
N GLU A 35 0.23 -15.52 -13.60
CA GLU A 35 0.53 -16.30 -14.83
C GLU A 35 2.02 -16.65 -14.96
N ALA A 36 2.90 -15.88 -14.31
CA ALA A 36 4.34 -16.12 -14.27
C ALA A 36 4.79 -16.86 -12.99
N GLU A 37 3.86 -17.33 -12.18
CA GLU A 37 4.13 -18.00 -10.89
C GLU A 37 4.89 -17.10 -9.90
N ILE A 38 4.58 -15.80 -9.90
CA ILE A 38 5.18 -14.82 -9.01
C ILE A 38 4.16 -14.37 -7.95
N PRO A 39 4.29 -14.83 -6.69
CA PRO A 39 3.46 -14.35 -5.62
C PRO A 39 3.60 -12.84 -5.45
N ASN A 40 2.47 -12.15 -5.30
CA ASN A 40 2.41 -10.71 -5.18
C ASN A 40 1.31 -10.30 -4.19
N VAL A 41 1.49 -9.13 -3.57
CA VAL A 41 0.51 -8.48 -2.70
C VAL A 41 0.45 -7.01 -3.07
N LEU A 42 -0.76 -6.50 -3.36
CA LEU A 42 -0.98 -5.08 -3.57
C LEU A 42 -0.79 -4.32 -2.26
N TRP A 43 -0.09 -3.19 -2.30
CA TRP A 43 0.36 -2.46 -1.12
C TRP A 43 0.19 -0.94 -1.26
N ILE A 44 0.51 -0.21 -0.19
CA ILE A 44 0.44 1.24 -0.03
C ILE A 44 -0.96 1.77 -0.36
N GLY A 45 -1.07 2.81 -1.20
CA GLY A 45 -2.25 3.65 -1.21
C GLY A 45 -3.45 2.96 -1.81
N LEU A 46 -3.29 2.14 -2.87
CA LEU A 46 -4.42 1.41 -3.46
C LEU A 46 -4.91 0.28 -2.55
N ALA A 47 -4.04 -0.34 -1.76
CA ALA A 47 -4.45 -1.31 -0.73
C ALA A 47 -5.28 -0.62 0.37
N GLN A 48 -4.83 0.54 0.88
CA GLN A 48 -5.62 1.34 1.83
C GLN A 48 -6.96 1.79 1.22
N HIS A 49 -6.95 2.11 -0.07
CA HIS A 49 -8.14 2.53 -0.81
C HIS A 49 -9.20 1.43 -0.87
N CYS A 50 -8.79 0.16 -0.96
CA CYS A 50 -9.71 -0.97 -0.85
C CYS A 50 -10.46 -0.99 0.49
N HIS A 51 -9.82 -0.52 1.57
CA HIS A 51 -10.37 -0.43 2.93
C HIS A 51 -11.12 0.88 3.21
N GLY A 52 -11.45 1.67 2.19
CA GLY A 52 -12.29 2.87 2.36
C GLY A 52 -11.53 4.18 2.54
N VAL A 53 -10.19 4.15 2.57
CA VAL A 53 -9.37 5.38 2.60
C VAL A 53 -9.51 6.12 1.26
N THR A 54 -9.96 7.36 1.29
CA THR A 54 -10.30 8.18 0.11
C THR A 54 -9.09 8.59 -0.74
N GLY A 55 -9.33 9.20 -1.89
CA GLY A 55 -8.28 9.74 -2.77
C GLY A 55 -7.84 8.78 -3.87
N ALA A 56 -6.88 9.22 -4.69
CA ALA A 56 -6.36 8.45 -5.80
C ALA A 56 -4.99 7.87 -5.45
N SER A 57 -4.77 6.61 -5.78
CA SER A 57 -3.47 5.97 -5.66
C SER A 57 -3.19 5.09 -6.87
N LEU A 58 -1.93 5.02 -7.28
CA LEU A 58 -1.46 4.06 -8.27
C LEU A 58 -1.20 2.72 -7.57
N PRO A 59 -1.27 1.60 -8.31
CA PRO A 59 -0.99 0.31 -7.72
C PRO A 59 0.51 0.11 -7.49
N ASP A 60 0.84 -0.32 -6.28
CA ASP A 60 2.18 -0.74 -5.89
C ASP A 60 2.13 -2.17 -5.36
N PHE A 61 3.19 -2.94 -5.57
CA PHE A 61 3.22 -4.36 -5.20
C PHE A 61 4.42 -4.69 -4.32
N VAL A 62 4.19 -5.59 -3.37
CA VAL A 62 5.23 -6.27 -2.61
C VAL A 62 5.43 -7.66 -3.20
N ILE A 63 6.68 -8.00 -3.46
CA ILE A 63 7.11 -9.24 -4.14
C ILE A 63 8.14 -9.96 -3.25
N PRO A 64 8.15 -11.30 -3.20
CA PRO A 64 9.23 -12.05 -2.57
C PRO A 64 10.60 -11.62 -3.12
N ASP A 65 11.56 -11.43 -2.23
CA ASP A 65 12.84 -10.77 -2.54
C ASP A 65 13.57 -11.37 -3.75
N HIS A 66 13.58 -12.69 -3.85
CA HIS A 66 14.26 -13.45 -4.91
C HIS A 66 13.53 -13.36 -6.27
N LEU A 67 12.29 -12.86 -6.30
CA LEU A 67 11.47 -12.73 -7.50
C LEU A 67 11.30 -11.27 -7.97
N ILE A 68 11.94 -10.30 -7.30
CA ILE A 68 11.80 -8.89 -7.66
C ILE A 68 12.25 -8.59 -9.09
N GLN A 69 13.35 -9.22 -9.53
CA GLN A 69 13.89 -9.05 -10.88
C GLN A 69 13.06 -9.80 -11.94
N PRO A 70 12.69 -11.08 -11.74
CA PRO A 70 11.71 -11.76 -12.59
C PRO A 70 10.39 -11.00 -12.76
N ALA A 71 9.85 -10.43 -11.68
CA ALA A 71 8.62 -9.63 -11.73
C ALA A 71 8.78 -8.40 -12.63
N TYR A 72 9.87 -7.67 -12.45
CA TYR A 72 10.19 -6.50 -13.25
C TYR A 72 10.32 -6.84 -14.75
N GLU A 73 11.06 -7.89 -15.09
CA GLU A 73 11.24 -8.36 -16.46
C GLU A 73 9.93 -8.82 -17.10
N LYS A 74 9.08 -9.53 -16.34
CA LYS A 74 7.75 -9.94 -16.79
C LYS A 74 6.87 -8.73 -17.13
N LEU A 75 6.89 -7.67 -16.32
CA LEU A 75 6.11 -6.46 -16.62
C LEU A 75 6.62 -5.76 -17.88
N LEU A 76 7.94 -5.61 -18.05
CA LEU A 76 8.51 -5.04 -19.28
C LEU A 76 8.12 -5.86 -20.52
N ALA A 77 8.25 -7.18 -20.46
CA ALA A 77 7.86 -8.09 -21.55
C ALA A 77 6.35 -8.03 -21.86
N SER A 78 5.54 -7.55 -20.90
CA SER A 78 4.09 -7.40 -21.04
C SER A 78 3.66 -6.01 -21.52
N GLY A 79 4.61 -5.15 -21.94
CA GLY A 79 4.35 -3.85 -22.53
C GLY A 79 4.34 -2.68 -21.56
N PHE A 80 4.77 -2.87 -20.30
CA PHE A 80 5.07 -1.76 -19.41
C PHE A 80 6.42 -1.13 -19.82
N PHE A 81 6.58 0.16 -19.53
CA PHE A 81 7.73 0.93 -20.02
C PHE A 81 8.83 0.98 -18.97
N LEU A 82 10.09 0.89 -19.42
CA LEU A 82 11.23 1.14 -18.55
C LEU A 82 11.26 2.62 -18.13
N CYS A 83 11.93 2.90 -17.01
CA CYS A 83 12.25 4.26 -16.67
C CYS A 83 13.44 4.76 -17.51
N GLU A 84 13.19 5.68 -18.44
CA GLU A 84 14.26 6.30 -19.25
C GLU A 84 15.08 7.33 -18.47
N GLU A 85 14.55 7.83 -17.35
CA GLU A 85 15.19 8.87 -16.55
C GLU A 85 16.27 8.34 -15.61
N GLY A 86 16.30 7.02 -15.33
CA GLY A 86 17.25 6.40 -14.40
C GLY A 86 17.29 7.14 -13.06
N GLU A 87 18.48 7.57 -12.63
CA GLU A 87 18.69 8.34 -11.40
C GLU A 87 18.01 9.73 -11.38
N LYS A 88 17.56 10.23 -12.55
CA LYS A 88 16.82 11.50 -12.64
C LYS A 88 15.32 11.32 -12.43
N CYS A 89 14.83 10.09 -12.36
CA CYS A 89 13.43 9.77 -12.11
C CYS A 89 12.92 10.52 -10.88
N ILE A 90 11.65 10.94 -10.93
CA ILE A 90 10.99 11.68 -9.85
C ILE A 90 11.12 11.00 -8.48
N GLN A 91 11.21 9.67 -8.45
CA GLN A 91 11.47 8.87 -7.23
C GLN A 91 12.82 9.23 -6.58
N HIS A 92 13.88 9.35 -7.38
CA HIS A 92 15.22 9.69 -6.91
C HIS A 92 15.34 11.19 -6.62
N LYS A 93 14.60 12.03 -7.35
CA LYS A 93 14.61 13.48 -7.18
C LYS A 93 13.93 13.94 -5.89
N TYR A 94 12.92 13.22 -5.42
CA TYR A 94 12.16 13.56 -4.21
C TYR A 94 12.09 12.38 -3.23
N PRO A 95 13.22 11.96 -2.64
CA PRO A 95 13.29 10.77 -1.78
C PRO A 95 12.45 10.87 -0.50
N ARG A 96 12.01 12.09 -0.13
CA ARG A 96 11.09 12.34 0.99
C ARG A 96 9.60 12.21 0.64
N LEU A 97 9.27 12.17 -0.66
CA LEU A 97 7.89 12.03 -1.14
C LEU A 97 7.58 10.60 -1.59
N PHE A 98 8.61 9.79 -1.85
CA PHE A 98 8.45 8.43 -2.36
C PHE A 98 9.27 7.44 -1.53
N LEU A 99 8.66 6.33 -1.18
CA LEU A 99 9.39 5.16 -0.68
C LEU A 99 10.32 4.67 -1.79
N LYS A 100 11.58 4.36 -1.46
CA LYS A 100 12.55 3.78 -2.41
C LYS A 100 12.03 2.43 -2.86
N SER A 101 11.69 2.31 -4.14
CA SER A 101 11.33 1.04 -4.76
C SER A 101 12.59 0.25 -5.11
N ASP A 102 12.49 -1.08 -5.11
CA ASP A 102 13.56 -1.95 -5.59
C ASP A 102 13.60 -1.97 -7.12
N ARG A 103 12.40 -1.91 -7.73
CA ARG A 103 12.16 -1.75 -9.17
C ARG A 103 10.89 -0.94 -9.37
N HIS A 104 10.76 -0.30 -10.52
CA HIS A 104 9.50 0.31 -10.93
C HIS A 104 9.36 0.29 -12.44
N VAL A 105 8.12 0.30 -12.92
CA VAL A 105 7.78 0.42 -14.35
C VAL A 105 6.80 1.56 -14.55
N HIS A 106 6.77 2.12 -15.76
CA HIS A 106 5.79 3.13 -16.16
C HIS A 106 4.64 2.48 -16.91
N THR A 107 3.41 2.92 -16.65
CA THR A 107 2.20 2.44 -17.33
C THR A 107 1.90 3.24 -18.60
N ILE A 108 2.49 4.43 -18.73
CA ILE A 108 2.38 5.32 -19.89
C ILE A 108 3.79 5.75 -20.29
N ALA A 109 4.15 5.57 -21.57
CA ALA A 109 5.43 5.99 -22.11
C ALA A 109 5.64 7.51 -21.95
N GLY A 110 6.80 7.91 -21.43
CA GLY A 110 7.16 9.32 -21.26
C GLY A 110 6.38 10.08 -20.17
N GLU A 111 5.51 9.43 -19.40
CA GLU A 111 4.82 10.05 -18.27
C GLU A 111 5.48 9.64 -16.94
N PRO A 112 6.27 10.53 -16.30
CA PRO A 112 7.05 10.20 -15.12
C PRO A 112 6.20 9.93 -13.86
N ARG A 113 4.91 10.32 -13.85
CA ARG A 113 4.02 10.10 -12.69
C ARG A 113 3.23 8.81 -12.75
N SER A 114 3.10 8.19 -13.92
CA SER A 114 2.31 6.96 -14.11
C SER A 114 3.16 5.74 -13.81
N VAL A 115 3.48 5.54 -12.53
CA VAL A 115 4.48 4.57 -12.07
C VAL A 115 3.87 3.50 -11.17
N VAL A 116 4.34 2.27 -11.34
CA VAL A 116 4.08 1.12 -10.47
C VAL A 116 5.38 0.77 -9.78
N HIS A 117 5.38 0.74 -8.45
CA HIS A 117 6.54 0.36 -7.66
C HIS A 117 6.47 -1.12 -7.28
N LEU A 118 7.62 -1.78 -7.33
CA LEU A 118 7.84 -3.11 -6.80
C LEU A 118 8.78 -3.01 -5.60
N TYR A 119 8.32 -3.53 -4.47
CA TYR A 119 9.05 -3.56 -3.22
C TYR A 119 9.36 -4.99 -2.81
N LYS A 120 10.53 -5.22 -2.23
CA LYS A 120 10.84 -6.49 -1.58
C LYS A 120 10.00 -6.70 -0.33
N LYS A 121 9.55 -7.94 -0.13
CA LYS A 121 8.84 -8.38 1.08
C LYS A 121 9.61 -8.07 2.35
N SER A 122 10.92 -8.37 2.39
CA SER A 122 11.75 -8.09 3.57
C SER A 122 11.80 -6.59 3.94
N GLY A 123 11.57 -5.70 2.98
CA GLY A 123 11.60 -4.26 3.19
C GLY A 123 10.33 -3.69 3.81
N LEU A 124 9.17 -4.35 3.66
CA LEU A 124 7.88 -3.79 4.09
C LEU A 124 7.03 -4.74 4.91
N LEU A 125 7.03 -6.03 4.56
CA LEU A 125 6.15 -7.05 5.10
C LEU A 125 6.96 -8.20 5.74
N TRP A 126 8.05 -7.88 6.44
CA TRP A 126 9.00 -8.87 6.97
C TRP A 126 8.40 -9.81 8.03
N ARG A 127 7.32 -9.41 8.69
CA ARG A 127 6.63 -10.25 9.68
C ARG A 127 5.56 -11.17 9.08
N LEU A 128 5.21 -10.98 7.81
CA LEU A 128 4.23 -11.85 7.17
C LEU A 128 4.88 -13.19 6.80
N PRO A 129 4.12 -14.30 6.82
CA PRO A 129 4.51 -15.55 6.18
C PRO A 129 4.88 -15.34 4.72
N ASP A 130 5.58 -16.31 4.15
CA ASP A 130 5.88 -16.27 2.72
C ASP A 130 4.61 -16.25 1.88
N PHE A 131 4.67 -15.54 0.76
CA PHE A 131 3.51 -15.34 -0.07
C PHE A 131 3.26 -16.60 -0.88
N GLU A 132 2.11 -17.20 -0.66
CA GLU A 132 1.67 -18.38 -1.40
C GLU A 132 1.01 -17.98 -2.73
N MET A 133 1.00 -18.93 -3.66
CA MET A 133 0.24 -18.82 -4.91
C MET A 133 -1.24 -19.07 -4.65
N GLY A 134 -2.08 -18.45 -5.49
CA GLY A 134 -3.54 -18.57 -5.36
C GLY A 134 -4.15 -17.67 -4.28
N PRO A 135 -5.47 -17.83 -4.03
CA PRO A 135 -6.19 -17.03 -3.06
C PRO A 135 -5.84 -17.42 -1.62
N PRO A 136 -5.78 -16.46 -0.67
CA PRO A 136 -5.61 -16.76 0.74
C PRO A 136 -6.85 -17.48 1.31
N ALA A 137 -6.71 -18.10 2.47
CA ALA A 137 -7.85 -18.67 3.19
C ALA A 137 -8.89 -17.57 3.52
N ALA A 138 -10.17 -17.93 3.60
CA ALA A 138 -11.24 -16.98 3.87
C ALA A 138 -11.08 -16.27 5.23
N ASP A 139 -10.52 -16.97 6.22
CA ASP A 139 -10.22 -16.50 7.57
C ASP A 139 -8.74 -16.13 7.76
N ASP A 140 -7.99 -15.97 6.66
CA ASP A 140 -6.59 -15.53 6.72
C ASP A 140 -6.49 -14.18 7.44
N ARG A 141 -5.60 -14.14 8.43
CA ARG A 141 -5.39 -12.97 9.28
C ARG A 141 -4.72 -11.82 8.53
N HIS A 142 -3.83 -12.14 7.61
CA HIS A 142 -2.89 -11.20 7.01
C HIS A 142 -3.38 -10.71 5.65
N LEU A 143 -3.93 -11.60 4.83
CA LEU A 143 -4.32 -11.33 3.46
C LEU A 143 -5.80 -11.62 3.21
N MET A 144 -6.35 -10.91 2.24
CA MET A 144 -7.69 -11.13 1.68
C MET A 144 -7.67 -10.75 0.20
N LEU A 145 -8.77 -10.97 -0.52
CA LEU A 145 -8.88 -10.56 -1.92
C LEU A 145 -9.51 -9.18 -2.06
N SER A 146 -9.18 -8.47 -3.14
CA SER A 146 -9.72 -7.14 -3.43
C SER A 146 -11.22 -7.13 -3.72
N ASN A 147 -11.82 -8.29 -3.97
CA ASN A 147 -13.26 -8.50 -4.15
C ASN A 147 -13.94 -9.14 -2.93
N ASP A 148 -13.26 -9.21 -1.79
CA ASP A 148 -13.79 -9.80 -0.56
C ASP A 148 -14.92 -8.94 0.02
N GLU A 149 -16.04 -9.58 0.37
CA GLU A 149 -17.27 -8.93 0.82
C GLU A 149 -17.13 -8.20 2.17
N ARG A 150 -16.08 -8.49 2.95
CA ARG A 150 -15.77 -7.77 4.19
C ARG A 150 -15.27 -6.35 3.93
N LEU A 151 -14.87 -6.03 2.71
CA LEU A 151 -14.44 -4.68 2.35
C LEU A 151 -15.61 -3.69 2.37
N PRO A 152 -15.37 -2.43 2.77
CA PRO A 152 -16.42 -1.42 2.71
C PRO A 152 -16.90 -1.23 1.27
N PRO A 153 -18.21 -1.03 1.04
CA PRO A 153 -18.72 -0.76 -0.29
C PRO A 153 -18.16 0.55 -0.84
N GLY A 154 -17.70 0.53 -2.09
CA GLY A 154 -17.10 1.69 -2.74
C GLY A 154 -18.06 2.87 -2.72
N GLN A 155 -17.59 4.02 -2.23
CA GLN A 155 -18.40 5.24 -2.19
C GLN A 155 -18.27 6.02 -3.50
N ALA A 156 -19.37 6.62 -3.97
CA ALA A 156 -19.37 7.38 -5.21
C ALA A 156 -18.47 8.62 -5.11
N VAL A 157 -17.50 8.72 -6.04
CA VAL A 157 -16.55 9.82 -6.25
C VAL A 157 -15.62 10.07 -5.06
N PHE A 158 -14.32 9.80 -5.25
CA PHE A 158 -13.25 9.90 -4.24
C PHE A 158 -13.35 8.93 -3.04
N GLY A 159 -14.37 8.10 -2.98
CA GLY A 159 -14.56 7.04 -1.99
C GLY A 159 -13.63 5.85 -2.13
N GLY A 160 -13.66 4.93 -1.16
CA GLY A 160 -13.02 3.61 -1.20
C GLY A 160 -13.16 2.87 -2.53
N SER A 161 -12.16 2.06 -2.91
CA SER A 161 -12.18 1.28 -4.16
C SER A 161 -12.73 -0.13 -4.01
N GLY A 162 -12.80 -0.67 -2.79
CA GLY A 162 -13.29 -2.03 -2.50
C GLY A 162 -14.82 -2.11 -2.35
N PRO A 163 -15.40 -3.33 -2.31
CA PRO A 163 -14.86 -4.51 -2.97
C PRO A 163 -14.86 -4.31 -4.49
N TRP A 164 -13.87 -4.87 -5.18
CA TRP A 164 -13.75 -4.79 -6.63
C TRP A 164 -14.81 -5.66 -7.32
N PRO A 165 -15.34 -5.23 -8.48
CA PRO A 165 -16.35 -5.99 -9.19
C PRO A 165 -15.79 -7.32 -9.73
N PRO A 166 -16.62 -8.38 -9.88
CA PRO A 166 -16.20 -9.67 -10.41
C PRO A 166 -15.58 -9.65 -11.82
N SER A 167 -15.73 -8.54 -12.56
CA SER A 167 -15.12 -8.35 -13.87
C SER A 167 -13.62 -8.03 -13.81
N LEU A 168 -13.08 -7.72 -12.64
CA LEU A 168 -11.64 -7.54 -12.42
C LEU A 168 -11.01 -8.81 -11.85
N TYR A 169 -9.77 -9.08 -12.25
CA TYR A 169 -8.98 -10.14 -11.65
C TYR A 169 -8.80 -9.87 -10.13
N PRO A 170 -9.07 -10.84 -9.24
CA PRO A 170 -8.96 -10.65 -7.82
C PRO A 170 -7.48 -10.48 -7.42
N VAL A 171 -7.20 -9.51 -6.55
CA VAL A 171 -5.82 -9.19 -6.14
C VAL A 171 -5.67 -9.41 -4.65
N LYS A 172 -4.58 -10.07 -4.25
CA LYS A 172 -4.22 -10.19 -2.84
C LYS A 172 -3.90 -8.83 -2.25
N ILE A 173 -4.63 -8.46 -1.20
CA ILE A 173 -4.41 -7.26 -0.39
C ILE A 173 -4.24 -7.68 1.07
N PRO A 174 -3.50 -6.92 1.88
CA PRO A 174 -3.49 -7.14 3.31
C PRO A 174 -4.82 -6.72 3.95
N THR A 175 -5.19 -7.40 5.04
CA THR A 175 -6.32 -7.01 5.88
C THR A 175 -6.08 -5.64 6.54
N ALA A 176 -7.14 -4.98 7.00
CA ALA A 176 -7.02 -3.69 7.69
C ALA A 176 -6.10 -3.79 8.92
N ALA A 177 -6.24 -4.86 9.72
CA ALA A 177 -5.38 -5.13 10.87
C ALA A 177 -3.91 -5.25 10.45
N CYS A 178 -3.63 -6.02 9.39
CA CYS A 178 -2.28 -6.19 8.85
C CYS A 178 -1.67 -4.86 8.39
N ILE A 179 -2.44 -4.01 7.70
CA ILE A 179 -1.98 -2.68 7.26
C ILE A 179 -1.62 -1.81 8.47
N ILE A 180 -2.50 -1.74 9.49
CA ILE A 180 -2.31 -0.94 10.70
C ILE A 180 -1.06 -1.40 11.45
N GLU A 181 -0.94 -2.69 11.73
CA GLU A 181 0.21 -3.29 12.41
C GLU A 181 1.51 -3.01 11.66
N THR A 182 1.49 -3.18 10.34
CA THR A 182 2.65 -2.93 9.50
C THR A 182 3.06 -1.47 9.52
N TYR A 183 2.12 -0.52 9.43
CA TYR A 183 2.48 0.91 9.52
C TYR A 183 3.01 1.30 10.90
N ILE A 184 2.52 0.69 11.98
CA ILE A 184 3.08 0.87 13.32
C ILE A 184 4.52 0.32 13.38
N LEU A 185 4.76 -0.88 12.83
CA LEU A 185 6.09 -1.49 12.74
C LEU A 185 7.08 -0.65 11.93
N LEU A 186 6.66 -0.22 10.74
CA LEU A 186 7.43 0.65 9.87
C LEU A 186 7.76 1.98 10.55
N SER A 187 6.81 2.54 11.29
CA SER A 187 7.03 3.75 12.10
C SER A 187 8.03 3.50 13.23
N CYS A 188 7.94 2.37 13.93
CA CYS A 188 8.91 1.99 14.97
C CYS A 188 10.31 1.82 14.39
N ARG A 189 10.43 1.14 13.24
CA ARG A 189 11.70 0.97 12.53
C ARG A 189 12.31 2.31 12.14
N ASP A 190 11.50 3.20 11.55
CA ASP A 190 12.01 4.39 10.88
C ASP A 190 12.05 5.67 11.74
N TRP A 191 11.62 5.62 13.02
CA TRP A 191 11.50 6.78 13.93
C TRP A 191 12.74 7.70 13.98
N ASP A 192 13.95 7.14 14.06
CA ASP A 192 15.21 7.91 14.20
C ASP A 192 16.08 7.83 12.94
N SER A 193 15.56 7.26 11.86
CA SER A 193 16.26 7.09 10.58
C SER A 193 15.77 8.10 9.54
N ASP A 194 15.17 9.21 9.95
CA ASP A 194 14.36 10.10 9.10
C ASP A 194 15.17 10.96 8.11
N GLN A 195 16.37 10.53 7.72
CA GLN A 195 17.06 11.07 6.54
C GLN A 195 16.17 11.00 5.28
N ASN A 196 15.16 10.12 5.29
CA ASN A 196 14.37 9.74 4.13
C ASN A 196 12.88 10.12 4.22
N GLY A 197 12.39 10.71 5.32
CA GLY A 197 10.98 11.10 5.47
C GLY A 197 9.99 9.93 5.70
N TYR A 198 10.48 8.72 5.92
CA TYR A 198 9.65 7.51 5.96
C TYR A 198 8.76 7.45 7.19
N PHE A 199 9.30 7.80 8.37
CA PHE A 199 8.51 7.82 9.60
C PHE A 199 7.27 8.72 9.44
N SER A 200 7.48 9.94 8.94
CA SER A 200 6.40 10.89 8.67
C SER A 200 5.37 10.35 7.67
N SER A 201 5.83 9.64 6.64
CA SER A 201 4.96 9.01 5.63
C SER A 201 4.11 7.89 6.23
N TRP A 202 4.68 7.02 7.06
CA TRP A 202 3.93 5.95 7.74
C TRP A 202 2.91 6.49 8.73
N GLN A 203 3.30 7.50 9.52
CA GLN A 203 2.38 8.17 10.43
C GLN A 203 1.23 8.85 9.69
N MET A 204 1.50 9.48 8.54
CA MET A 204 0.45 10.07 7.71
C MET A 204 -0.51 9.00 7.19
N SER A 205 0.00 7.91 6.62
CA SER A 205 -0.83 6.78 6.16
C SER A 205 -1.68 6.19 7.29
N LEU A 206 -1.12 6.03 8.48
CA LEU A 206 -1.82 5.52 9.65
C LEU A 206 -2.90 6.49 10.16
N PHE A 207 -2.60 7.80 10.18
CA PHE A 207 -3.56 8.84 10.54
C PHE A 207 -4.78 8.84 9.61
N ARG A 208 -4.58 8.61 8.32
CA ARG A 208 -5.69 8.50 7.36
C ARG A 208 -6.59 7.30 7.66
N ILE A 209 -6.02 6.14 7.98
CA ILE A 209 -6.81 4.96 8.37
C ILE A 209 -7.61 5.26 9.64
N LEU A 210 -6.97 5.89 10.64
CA LEU A 210 -7.64 6.28 11.89
C LEU A 210 -8.87 7.17 11.63
N VAL A 211 -8.73 8.20 10.80
CA VAL A 211 -9.81 9.18 10.54
C VAL A 211 -10.91 8.61 9.65
N GLU A 212 -10.55 7.78 8.67
CA GLU A 212 -11.46 7.39 7.59
C GLU A 212 -12.09 6.01 7.80
N VAL A 213 -11.41 5.11 8.51
CA VAL A 213 -11.74 3.67 8.59
C VAL A 213 -12.10 3.21 10.01
N GLN A 214 -11.40 3.69 11.04
CA GLN A 214 -11.44 3.14 12.42
C GLN A 214 -12.87 2.86 12.92
N ASP A 215 -13.73 3.87 12.96
CA ASP A 215 -15.07 3.74 13.55
C ASP A 215 -16.12 3.11 12.62
N LYS A 216 -15.75 2.76 11.39
CA LYS A 216 -16.70 2.36 10.33
C LYS A 216 -16.54 0.93 9.87
N TYR A 217 -15.30 0.50 9.67
CA TYR A 217 -14.99 -0.71 8.91
C TYR A 217 -13.87 -1.55 9.53
N PHE A 218 -13.52 -1.29 10.79
CA PHE A 218 -12.46 -1.98 11.49
C PHE A 218 -12.87 -2.37 12.91
N ASN A 219 -12.49 -3.58 13.32
CA ASN A 219 -12.63 -4.04 14.69
C ASN A 219 -11.26 -4.07 15.35
N ASP A 220 -11.09 -3.29 16.42
CA ASP A 220 -9.83 -3.19 17.15
C ASP A 220 -9.34 -4.54 17.72
N GLU A 221 -10.26 -5.48 17.94
CA GLU A 221 -9.92 -6.84 18.40
C GLU A 221 -9.18 -7.67 17.35
N ASP A 222 -9.20 -7.27 16.07
CA ASP A 222 -8.46 -7.95 15.01
C ASP A 222 -6.95 -7.68 15.09
N LEU A 223 -6.55 -6.61 15.80
CA LEU A 223 -5.14 -6.30 16.06
C LEU A 223 -4.51 -7.30 17.01
N LEU A 224 -3.23 -7.59 16.80
CA LEU A 224 -2.38 -8.28 17.75
C LEU A 224 -2.36 -7.53 19.09
N PRO A 225 -2.37 -8.25 20.24
CA PRO A 225 -2.44 -7.63 21.56
C PRO A 225 -1.39 -6.54 21.82
N ASP A 226 -0.19 -6.68 21.26
CA ASP A 226 0.90 -5.71 21.43
C ASP A 226 0.64 -4.35 20.75
N PHE A 227 -0.23 -4.31 19.74
CA PHE A 227 -0.52 -3.12 18.95
C PHE A 227 -1.75 -2.36 19.42
N ARG A 228 -2.69 -3.06 20.07
CA ARG A 228 -3.93 -2.48 20.60
C ARG A 228 -3.68 -1.29 21.53
N PRO A 229 -2.72 -1.31 22.49
CA PRO A 229 -2.47 -0.17 23.36
C PRO A 229 -2.11 1.11 22.58
N TYR A 230 -1.31 1.00 21.52
CA TYR A 230 -1.00 2.16 20.67
C TYR A 230 -2.25 2.65 19.93
N TRP A 231 -2.99 1.74 19.31
CA TRP A 231 -4.14 2.06 18.46
C TRP A 231 -5.29 2.70 19.25
N GLN A 232 -5.64 2.12 20.39
CA GLN A 232 -6.77 2.52 21.23
C GLN A 232 -6.48 3.76 22.08
N THR A 233 -5.21 4.12 22.27
CA THR A 233 -4.86 5.29 23.09
C THR A 233 -5.08 6.58 22.30
N PRO A 234 -5.91 7.52 22.80
CA PRO A 234 -6.07 8.83 22.17
C PRO A 234 -4.81 9.68 22.32
N ALA A 235 -4.67 10.70 21.48
CA ALA A 235 -3.67 11.74 21.71
C ALA A 235 -4.02 12.50 23.02
N PRO A 236 -3.03 12.85 23.88
CA PRO A 236 -1.58 12.79 23.67
C PRO A 236 -0.90 11.48 24.13
N GLY A 237 -1.62 10.57 24.80
CA GLY A 237 -1.03 9.36 25.40
C GLY A 237 -0.44 8.36 24.40
N ARG A 238 -0.85 8.45 23.12
CA ARG A 238 -0.42 7.54 22.04
C ARG A 238 1.10 7.49 21.86
N ASN A 239 1.79 8.63 21.99
CA ASN A 239 3.25 8.68 21.84
C ASN A 239 3.96 7.84 22.90
N HIS A 240 3.45 7.82 24.13
CA HIS A 240 4.02 6.98 25.17
C HIS A 240 3.91 5.49 24.81
N LYS A 241 2.73 5.05 24.35
CA LYS A 241 2.52 3.66 23.89
C LYS A 241 3.34 3.30 22.67
N PHE A 242 3.58 4.24 21.77
CA PHE A 242 4.50 4.06 20.65
C PHE A 242 5.92 3.74 21.12
N PHE A 243 6.46 4.51 22.05
CA PHE A 243 7.83 4.29 22.54
C PHE A 243 7.97 3.03 23.38
N GLU A 244 6.95 2.66 24.16
CA GLU A 244 6.91 1.37 24.87
C GLU A 244 7.00 0.20 23.88
N LEU A 245 6.16 0.21 22.82
CA LEU A 245 6.17 -0.83 21.78
C LEU A 245 7.52 -0.84 21.04
N ARG A 246 8.02 0.32 20.61
CA ARG A 246 9.31 0.41 19.91
C ARG A 246 10.45 -0.14 20.75
N LYS A 247 10.51 0.22 22.04
CA LYS A 247 11.52 -0.29 22.97
C LYS A 247 11.45 -1.82 23.06
N LYS A 248 10.26 -2.38 23.23
CA LYS A 248 10.04 -3.83 23.26
C LYS A 248 10.58 -4.51 21.99
N LEU A 249 10.23 -3.98 20.82
CA LEU A 249 10.66 -4.54 19.52
C LEU A 249 12.17 -4.42 19.28
N MET A 250 12.82 -3.39 19.82
CA MET A 250 14.28 -3.27 19.78
C MET A 250 14.96 -4.29 20.70
N GLU A 251 14.46 -4.46 21.91
CA GLU A 251 15.00 -5.41 22.89
C GLU A 251 14.87 -6.87 22.41
N SER A 252 13.84 -7.18 21.63
CA SER A 252 13.65 -8.50 21.01
C SER A 252 14.30 -8.65 19.63
N ASN A 253 14.99 -7.62 19.12
CA ASN A 253 15.62 -7.62 17.79
C ASN A 253 14.64 -7.93 16.64
N GLU A 254 13.41 -7.44 16.74
CA GLU A 254 12.33 -7.63 15.76
C GLU A 254 12.25 -6.52 14.70
N LEU A 255 13.05 -5.46 14.86
CA LEU A 255 13.15 -4.37 13.89
C LEU A 255 14.37 -4.57 12.99
N PRO A 256 14.18 -4.83 11.67
CA PRO A 256 15.29 -4.84 10.74
C PRO A 256 15.88 -3.42 10.59
N PRO A 257 17.09 -3.28 10.03
CA PRO A 257 17.66 -1.97 9.73
C PRO A 257 16.75 -1.15 8.82
N SER A 258 16.67 0.16 9.08
CA SER A 258 15.94 1.08 8.20
C SER A 258 16.56 1.11 6.79
N PRO A 259 15.76 1.19 5.72
CA PRO A 259 16.29 1.29 4.38
C PRO A 259 17.10 2.57 4.19
N SER A 260 18.22 2.46 3.48
CA SER A 260 19.08 3.59 3.15
C SER A 260 19.02 3.93 1.66
N TRP A 261 18.98 5.22 1.34
CA TRP A 261 19.16 5.68 -0.04
C TRP A 261 20.62 5.67 -0.47
N LYS A 262 21.58 5.51 0.45
CA LYS A 262 23.00 5.39 0.09
C LYS A 262 23.19 4.11 -0.70
N SER A 263 23.73 4.24 -1.91
CA SER A 263 24.18 3.12 -2.73
C SER A 263 25.13 2.27 -1.89
N SER A 264 24.93 0.96 -1.88
CA SER A 264 26.05 0.06 -1.57
C SER A 264 27.09 0.32 -2.66
N ASN A 265 28.19 0.98 -2.29
CA ASN A 265 29.34 1.17 -3.18
C ASN A 265 29.90 -0.18 -3.64
#